data_AF-A0A956EVR7-F1
#
_entry.id   AF-A0A956EVR7-F1
#
_cell.length_a   1.000
_cell.length_b   1.000
_cell.length_c   1.000
_cell.angle_alpha   90.00
_cell.angle_beta   90.00
_cell.angle_gamma   90.00
#
_symmetry.space_group_name_H-M   'P 1'
#
loop_
_entity.id
_entity.type
_entity.pdbx_description
1 polymer ?
#
loop_
_entity_poly.entity_id
_entity_poly.type
_entity_poly.pdbx_seq_one_letter_code
_entity_poly.pdbx_strand_id
1 'polypeptide(L)'
;MDAMDRQAELTKLARVLAVDADALTFLDNAPVTSLREFRQLATHTLFDDGRETFRRLAKLSRLLPVPLLVRFTTSLVGPELAGRVASEMEPDRAARMSSVLPIDFLGEVCLHLDPERSREVIRGIDPSRVRDVCLELLRRREYICMARFVDILERSVLQQMMAAIEDETELLKIGFFVEDKAQLDMLIGLLTDERL
;
A
#
# COMPACT_ATOMS: atom_id res chain seq x y z
N MET A 1 4.82 15.63 -19.65
CA MET A 1 5.10 15.12 -18.30
C MET A 1 4.08 15.64 -17.30
N ASP A 2 3.89 16.96 -17.18
CA ASP A 2 2.97 17.56 -16.18
C ASP A 2 1.51 17.04 -16.24
N ALA A 3 0.94 16.81 -17.43
CA ALA A 3 -0.42 16.29 -17.56
C ALA A 3 -0.57 14.82 -17.09
N MET A 4 0.44 13.98 -17.32
CA MET A 4 0.44 12.58 -16.85
C MET A 4 0.62 12.50 -15.35
N ASP A 5 1.58 13.28 -14.81
CA ASP A 5 1.79 13.39 -13.36
C ASP A 5 0.51 13.89 -12.67
N ARG A 6 -0.20 14.84 -13.28
CA ARG A 6 -1.49 15.32 -12.79
C ARG A 6 -2.57 14.24 -12.77
N GLN A 7 -2.74 13.52 -13.88
CA GLN A 7 -3.72 12.43 -13.97
C GLN A 7 -3.44 11.36 -12.91
N ALA A 8 -2.17 11.03 -12.68
CA ALA A 8 -1.78 10.10 -11.62
C ALA A 8 -2.17 10.63 -10.24
N GLU A 9 -1.90 11.90 -9.92
CA GLU A 9 -2.28 12.48 -8.62
C GLU A 9 -3.81 12.57 -8.44
N LEU A 10 -4.57 12.94 -9.46
CA LEU A 10 -6.04 12.96 -9.40
C LEU A 10 -6.61 11.56 -9.17
N THR A 11 -6.09 10.55 -9.87
CA THR A 11 -6.52 9.15 -9.69
C THR A 11 -6.22 8.66 -8.27
N LYS A 12 -5.04 8.99 -7.72
CA LYS A 12 -4.68 8.65 -6.34
C LYS A 12 -5.57 9.37 -5.33
N LEU A 13 -5.87 10.65 -5.56
CA LEU A 13 -6.74 11.46 -4.71
C LEU A 13 -8.19 10.94 -4.71
N ALA A 14 -8.73 10.59 -5.88
CA ALA A 14 -10.05 10.01 -6.03
C ALA A 14 -10.20 8.73 -5.19
N ARG A 15 -9.15 7.88 -5.20
CA ARG A 15 -9.09 6.68 -4.37
C ARG A 15 -9.08 6.98 -2.87
N VAL A 16 -8.35 8.00 -2.43
CA VAL A 16 -8.33 8.43 -1.00
C VAL A 16 -9.71 8.93 -0.57
N LEU A 17 -10.40 9.67 -1.44
CA LEU A 17 -11.72 10.24 -1.18
C LEU A 17 -12.87 9.25 -1.42
N ALA A 18 -12.58 8.04 -1.91
CA ALA A 18 -13.57 7.04 -2.32
C ALA A 18 -14.60 7.58 -3.33
N VAL A 19 -14.12 8.32 -4.33
CA VAL A 19 -14.92 8.87 -5.44
C VAL A 19 -14.35 8.48 -6.79
N ASP A 20 -15.14 8.61 -7.85
CA ASP A 20 -14.65 8.45 -9.22
C ASP A 20 -13.70 9.59 -9.61
N ALA A 21 -12.68 9.28 -10.42
CA ALA A 21 -11.72 10.29 -10.87
C ALA A 21 -12.40 11.45 -11.64
N ASP A 22 -13.47 11.16 -12.38
CA ASP A 22 -14.24 12.15 -13.14
C ASP A 22 -14.91 13.19 -12.23
N ALA A 23 -15.20 12.82 -10.97
CA ALA A 23 -15.74 13.75 -9.97
C ALA A 23 -14.72 14.83 -9.56
N LEU A 24 -13.43 14.64 -9.87
CA LEU A 24 -12.34 15.56 -9.57
C LEU A 24 -11.89 16.41 -10.76
N THR A 25 -12.59 16.35 -11.89
CA THR A 25 -12.27 17.13 -13.12
C THR A 25 -12.21 18.65 -12.89
N PHE A 26 -12.91 19.16 -11.87
CA PHE A 26 -12.80 20.57 -11.47
C PHE A 26 -11.40 20.96 -10.98
N LEU A 27 -10.54 19.98 -10.67
CA LEU A 27 -9.13 20.15 -10.27
C LEU A 27 -8.14 19.96 -11.43
N ASP A 28 -8.58 19.75 -12.67
CA ASP A 28 -7.71 19.46 -13.83
C ASP A 28 -6.66 20.55 -14.14
N ASN A 29 -6.86 21.76 -13.63
CA ASN A 29 -5.94 22.88 -13.80
C ASN A 29 -5.08 23.17 -12.56
N ALA A 30 -5.21 22.36 -11.50
CA ALA A 30 -4.43 22.54 -10.28
C ALA A 30 -2.95 22.13 -10.50
N PRO A 31 -1.99 22.83 -9.87
CA PRO A 31 -0.59 22.40 -9.86
C PRO A 31 -0.45 20.99 -9.27
N VAL A 32 0.39 20.15 -9.88
CA VAL A 32 0.64 18.78 -9.42
C VAL A 32 1.13 18.73 -7.97
N THR A 33 1.97 19.70 -7.57
CA THR A 33 2.45 19.84 -6.20
C THR A 33 1.31 20.07 -5.21
N SER A 34 0.36 20.95 -5.54
CA SER A 34 -0.80 21.23 -4.70
C SER A 34 -1.77 20.04 -4.63
N LEU A 35 -1.94 19.29 -5.72
CA LEU A 35 -2.73 18.05 -5.70
C LEU A 35 -2.11 16.99 -4.80
N ARG A 36 -0.78 16.87 -4.84
CA ARG A 36 -0.03 15.95 -3.98
C ARG A 36 -0.16 16.35 -2.51
N GLU A 37 0.05 17.63 -2.18
CA GLU A 37 -0.11 18.16 -0.83
C GLU A 37 -1.55 17.94 -0.33
N PHE A 38 -2.55 18.21 -1.16
CA PHE A 38 -3.95 17.97 -0.80
C PHE A 38 -4.24 16.50 -0.56
N ARG A 39 -3.74 15.60 -1.43
CA ARG A 39 -3.87 14.15 -1.22
C ARG A 39 -3.21 13.68 0.06
N GLN A 40 -2.03 14.18 0.39
CA GLN A 40 -1.33 13.86 1.65
C GLN A 40 -2.13 14.36 2.85
N LEU A 41 -2.64 15.59 2.82
CA LEU A 41 -3.50 16.15 3.86
C LEU A 41 -4.82 15.39 4.02
N ALA A 42 -5.48 15.03 2.91
CA ALA A 42 -6.70 14.24 2.92
C ALA A 42 -6.45 12.84 3.50
N THR A 43 -5.35 12.19 3.08
CA THR A 43 -4.92 10.91 3.64
C THR A 43 -4.70 11.04 5.14
N HIS A 44 -3.89 12.01 5.58
CA HIS A 44 -3.61 12.23 6.99
C HIS A 44 -4.89 12.48 7.79
N THR A 45 -5.78 13.36 7.31
CA THR A 45 -7.01 13.73 8.03
C THR A 45 -8.00 12.57 8.11
N LEU A 46 -8.22 11.85 7.00
CA LEU A 46 -9.15 10.71 6.95
C LEU A 46 -8.59 9.46 7.64
N PHE A 47 -7.27 9.30 7.71
CA PHE A 47 -6.64 8.21 8.47
C PHE A 47 -6.46 8.53 9.95
N ASP A 48 -6.32 9.80 10.32
CA ASP A 48 -6.26 10.21 11.72
C ASP A 48 -7.64 10.18 12.40
N ASP A 49 -8.73 10.26 11.63
CA ASP A 49 -10.07 10.05 12.18
C ASP A 49 -10.22 8.60 12.70
N GLY A 50 -10.60 8.47 13.98
CA GLY A 50 -10.62 7.17 14.67
C GLY A 50 -9.25 6.63 15.11
N ARG A 51 -8.14 7.35 14.89
CA ARG A 51 -6.78 6.87 15.22
C ARG A 51 -6.60 6.48 16.68
N GLU A 52 -7.11 7.27 17.61
CA GLU A 52 -7.01 6.93 19.03
C GLU A 52 -7.72 5.60 19.33
N THR A 53 -8.85 5.36 18.67
CA THR A 53 -9.59 4.09 18.73
C THR A 53 -8.76 2.95 18.16
N PHE A 54 -8.15 3.09 16.98
CA PHE A 54 -7.30 2.05 16.40
C PHE A 54 -6.08 1.74 17.27
N ARG A 55 -5.45 2.77 17.86
CA ARG A 55 -4.35 2.60 18.80
C ARG A 55 -4.79 1.87 20.08
N ARG A 56 -5.99 2.16 20.59
CA ARG A 56 -6.57 1.42 21.73
C ARG A 56 -6.83 -0.04 21.36
N LEU A 57 -7.39 -0.32 20.17
CA LEU A 57 -7.60 -1.68 19.67
C LEU A 57 -6.28 -2.43 19.48
N ALA A 58 -5.25 -1.78 18.92
CA ALA A 58 -3.91 -2.35 18.79
C ALA A 58 -3.31 -2.73 20.16
N LYS A 59 -3.51 -1.91 21.19
CA LYS A 59 -3.12 -2.25 22.57
C LYS A 59 -3.92 -3.42 23.14
N LEU A 60 -5.24 -3.41 22.98
CA LEU A 60 -6.12 -4.49 23.46
C LEU A 60 -5.81 -5.82 22.78
N SER A 61 -5.41 -5.78 21.52
CA SER A 61 -5.02 -6.98 20.78
C SER A 61 -3.98 -7.80 21.53
N ARG A 62 -3.07 -7.16 22.29
CA ARG A 62 -1.99 -7.79 23.06
C ARG A 62 -2.49 -8.78 24.10
N LEU A 63 -3.71 -8.59 24.59
CA LEU A 63 -4.33 -9.43 25.60
C LEU A 63 -4.77 -10.79 25.03
N LEU A 64 -4.86 -10.90 23.69
CA LEU A 64 -5.29 -12.11 23.01
C LEU A 64 -4.10 -12.87 22.41
N PRO A 65 -4.06 -14.21 22.55
CA PRO A 65 -3.14 -15.06 21.80
C PRO A 65 -3.32 -14.90 20.28
N VAL A 66 -2.22 -14.99 19.53
CA VAL A 66 -2.22 -14.77 18.07
C VAL A 66 -3.26 -15.63 17.33
N PRO A 67 -3.42 -16.95 17.58
CA PRO A 67 -4.39 -17.75 16.83
C PRO A 67 -5.85 -17.30 17.04
N LEU A 68 -6.19 -16.87 18.26
CA LEU A 68 -7.52 -16.38 18.57
C LEU A 68 -7.78 -15.03 17.89
N LEU A 69 -6.78 -14.15 17.93
CA LEU A 69 -6.86 -12.85 17.28
C LEU A 69 -6.99 -12.99 15.76
N VAL A 70 -6.23 -13.90 15.13
CA VAL A 70 -6.32 -14.18 13.69
C VAL A 70 -7.74 -14.61 13.31
N ARG A 71 -8.32 -15.57 14.04
CA ARG A 71 -9.68 -16.04 13.78
C ARG A 71 -10.72 -14.92 13.95
N PHE A 72 -10.57 -14.10 14.98
CA PHE A 72 -11.43 -12.95 15.22
C PHE A 72 -11.29 -11.91 14.09
N THR A 73 -10.06 -11.63 13.68
CA THR A 73 -9.74 -10.66 12.63
C THR A 73 -10.34 -11.08 11.29
N THR A 74 -10.16 -12.34 10.88
CA THR A 74 -10.66 -12.84 9.59
C THR A 74 -12.18 -13.08 9.57
N SER A 75 -12.80 -13.37 10.73
CA SER A 75 -14.22 -13.74 10.77
C SER A 75 -15.17 -12.61 11.17
N LEU A 76 -14.71 -11.62 11.95
CA LEU A 76 -15.57 -10.55 12.49
C LEU A 76 -15.10 -9.14 12.13
N VAL A 77 -13.79 -8.87 12.15
CA VAL A 77 -13.25 -7.51 11.99
C VAL A 77 -13.17 -7.12 10.52
N GLY A 78 -12.74 -8.04 9.66
CA GLY A 78 -12.52 -7.77 8.25
C GLY A 78 -11.21 -7.05 7.95
N PRO A 79 -10.85 -6.94 6.66
CA PRO A 79 -9.56 -6.43 6.20
C PRO A 79 -9.38 -4.92 6.41
N GLU A 80 -10.46 -4.15 6.30
CA GLU A 80 -10.42 -2.70 6.42
C GLU A 80 -9.96 -2.27 7.81
N LEU A 81 -10.69 -2.69 8.86
CA LEU A 81 -10.32 -2.37 10.22
C LEU A 81 -9.00 -3.03 10.62
N ALA A 82 -8.69 -4.23 10.08
CA ALA A 82 -7.39 -4.86 10.29
C ALA A 82 -6.23 -4.00 9.76
N GLY A 83 -6.34 -3.41 8.57
CA GLY A 83 -5.34 -2.50 8.02
C GLY A 83 -5.14 -1.25 8.87
N ARG A 84 -6.24 -0.60 9.28
CA ARG A 84 -6.19 0.58 10.16
C ARG A 84 -5.55 0.28 11.51
N VAL A 85 -5.88 -0.87 12.11
CA VAL A 85 -5.30 -1.29 13.39
C VAL A 85 -3.84 -1.70 13.22
N ALA A 86 -3.48 -2.41 12.15
CA ALA A 86 -2.13 -2.90 11.90
C ALA A 86 -1.09 -1.76 11.84
N SER A 87 -1.44 -0.61 11.25
CA SER A 87 -0.60 0.59 11.22
C SER A 87 -0.28 1.18 12.62
N GLU A 88 -1.03 0.79 13.66
CA GLU A 88 -0.84 1.24 15.04
C GLU A 88 -0.30 0.13 15.96
N MET A 89 -0.07 -1.07 15.43
CA MET A 89 0.48 -2.20 16.18
C MET A 89 2.00 -2.11 16.34
N GLU A 90 2.51 -2.77 17.38
CA GLU A 90 3.96 -2.98 17.50
C GLU A 90 4.47 -3.86 16.34
N PRO A 91 5.62 -3.52 15.72
CA PRO A 91 6.16 -4.24 14.56
C PRO A 91 6.20 -5.75 14.74
N ASP A 92 6.79 -6.25 15.82
CA ASP A 92 6.90 -7.68 16.10
C ASP A 92 5.54 -8.38 16.18
N ARG A 93 4.52 -7.69 16.68
CA ARG A 93 3.17 -8.26 16.81
C ARG A 93 2.49 -8.32 15.46
N ALA A 94 2.59 -7.25 14.67
CA ALA A 94 2.04 -7.21 13.33
C ALA A 94 2.74 -8.22 12.41
N ALA A 95 4.06 -8.36 12.51
CA ALA A 95 4.83 -9.38 11.80
C ALA A 95 4.35 -10.81 12.15
N ARG A 96 4.17 -11.13 13.44
CA ARG A 96 3.61 -12.43 13.86
C ARG A 96 2.20 -12.69 13.37
N MET A 97 1.35 -11.66 13.27
CA MET A 97 0.02 -11.84 12.69
C MET A 97 0.10 -12.05 11.17
N SER A 98 0.93 -11.26 10.50
CA SER A 98 1.16 -11.37 9.06
C SER A 98 1.72 -12.74 8.67
N SER A 99 2.46 -13.44 9.53
CA SER A 99 3.03 -14.76 9.23
C SER A 99 2.01 -15.91 9.23
N VAL A 100 0.80 -15.68 9.76
CA VAL A 100 -0.25 -16.70 9.85
C VAL A 100 -1.57 -16.33 9.17
N LEU A 101 -1.81 -15.05 8.88
CA LEU A 101 -3.01 -14.60 8.15
C LEU A 101 -3.00 -15.10 6.69
N PRO A 102 -4.15 -15.44 6.09
CA PRO A 102 -4.23 -15.79 4.67
C PRO A 102 -3.68 -14.68 3.75
N ILE A 103 -3.01 -15.04 2.65
CA ILE A 103 -2.37 -14.07 1.72
C ILE A 103 -3.41 -13.20 1.01
N ASP A 104 -4.53 -13.79 0.60
CA ASP A 104 -5.68 -13.09 0.01
C ASP A 104 -6.24 -12.03 0.96
N PHE A 105 -6.39 -12.36 2.24
CA PHE A 105 -6.79 -11.41 3.28
C PHE A 105 -5.74 -10.30 3.48
N LEU A 106 -4.45 -10.65 3.49
CA LEU A 106 -3.38 -9.66 3.62
C LEU A 106 -3.33 -8.69 2.42
N GLY A 107 -3.64 -9.17 1.21
CA GLY A 107 -3.79 -8.32 0.03
C GLY A 107 -4.88 -7.25 0.23
N GLU A 108 -6.00 -7.61 0.84
CA GLU A 108 -7.06 -6.64 1.18
C GLU A 108 -6.65 -5.69 2.30
N VAL A 109 -5.97 -6.20 3.34
CA VAL A 109 -5.44 -5.38 4.45
C VAL A 109 -4.50 -4.28 3.91
N CYS A 110 -3.65 -4.59 2.92
CA CYS A 110 -2.74 -3.62 2.31
C CYS A 110 -3.46 -2.41 1.70
N LEU A 111 -4.70 -2.56 1.23
CA LEU A 111 -5.47 -1.46 0.64
C LEU A 111 -5.84 -0.38 1.68
N HIS A 112 -5.91 -0.78 2.95
CA HIS A 112 -6.32 0.07 4.07
C HIS A 112 -5.18 0.40 5.02
N LEU A 113 -3.96 -0.03 4.69
CA LEU A 113 -2.76 0.20 5.47
C LEU A 113 -2.19 1.60 5.17
N ASP A 114 -1.70 2.27 6.21
CA ASP A 114 -0.87 3.48 6.08
C ASP A 114 0.59 3.06 5.80
N PRO A 115 1.15 3.33 4.61
CA PRO A 115 2.51 2.95 4.23
C PRO A 115 3.58 3.60 5.12
N GLU A 116 3.40 4.86 5.52
CA GLU A 116 4.41 5.57 6.31
C GLU A 116 4.55 4.95 7.71
N ARG A 117 3.42 4.60 8.32
CA ARG A 117 3.37 4.01 9.67
C ARG A 117 3.68 2.52 9.68
N SER A 118 3.41 1.82 8.59
CA SER A 118 3.65 0.38 8.47
C SER A 118 5.05 0.01 7.97
N ARG A 119 5.92 0.98 7.67
CA ARG A 119 7.30 0.71 7.21
C ARG A 119 8.05 -0.26 8.12
N GLU A 120 8.05 -0.02 9.42
CA GLU A 120 8.74 -0.90 10.39
C GLU A 120 8.04 -2.26 10.54
N VAL A 121 6.71 -2.29 10.41
CA VAL A 121 5.95 -3.55 10.39
C VAL A 121 6.40 -4.40 9.21
N ILE A 122 6.40 -3.84 8.00
CA ILE A 122 6.71 -4.54 6.74
C ILE A 122 8.15 -5.05 6.75
N ARG A 123 9.10 -4.27 7.28
CA ARG A 123 10.50 -4.70 7.47
C ARG A 123 10.67 -5.89 8.40
N GLY A 124 9.73 -6.11 9.33
CA GLY A 124 9.72 -7.26 10.22
C GLY A 124 9.09 -8.52 9.61
N ILE A 125 8.50 -8.44 8.42
CA ILE A 125 7.84 -9.56 7.74
C ILE A 125 8.87 -10.32 6.91
N ASP A 126 8.75 -11.64 6.89
CA ASP A 126 9.57 -12.50 6.01
C ASP A 126 9.46 -12.06 4.54
N PRO A 127 10.57 -11.82 3.82
CA PRO A 127 10.54 -11.34 2.44
C PRO A 127 9.73 -12.22 1.47
N SER A 128 9.70 -13.55 1.67
CA SER A 128 8.89 -14.45 0.85
C SER A 128 7.39 -14.20 1.04
N ARG A 129 6.98 -13.90 2.27
CA ARG A 129 5.61 -13.54 2.63
C ARG A 129 5.21 -12.20 2.00
N VAL A 130 6.11 -11.21 2.03
CA VAL A 130 5.88 -9.91 1.38
C VAL A 130 5.72 -10.08 -0.12
N ARG A 131 6.59 -10.88 -0.76
CA ARG A 131 6.48 -11.23 -2.18
C ARG A 131 5.13 -11.87 -2.49
N ASP A 132 4.68 -12.85 -1.70
CA ASP A 132 3.41 -13.53 -1.95
C ASP A 132 2.21 -12.56 -1.87
N VAL A 133 2.25 -11.58 -0.95
CA VAL A 133 1.25 -10.49 -0.90
C VAL A 133 1.35 -9.57 -2.11
N CYS A 134 2.55 -9.24 -2.58
CA CYS A 134 2.74 -8.45 -3.80
C CYS A 134 2.18 -9.16 -5.05
N LEU A 135 2.36 -10.48 -5.16
CA LEU A 135 1.77 -11.29 -6.24
C LEU A 135 0.24 -11.30 -6.17
N GLU A 136 -0.32 -11.34 -4.96
CA GLU A 136 -1.78 -11.25 -4.77
C GLU A 136 -2.33 -9.86 -5.16
N LEU A 137 -1.63 -8.78 -4.81
CA LEU A 137 -1.98 -7.42 -5.24
C LEU A 137 -1.90 -7.28 -6.77
N LEU A 138 -0.86 -7.86 -7.39
CA LEU A 138 -0.71 -7.89 -8.84
C LEU A 138 -1.88 -8.65 -9.51
N ARG A 139 -2.22 -9.82 -9.00
CA ARG A 139 -3.35 -10.64 -9.48
C ARG A 139 -4.68 -9.87 -9.40
N ARG A 140 -4.85 -9.03 -8.37
CA ARG A 140 -6.00 -8.13 -8.19
C ARG A 140 -5.91 -6.83 -8.99
N ARG A 141 -4.81 -6.59 -9.69
CA ARG A 141 -4.51 -5.36 -10.45
C ARG A 141 -4.47 -4.11 -9.57
N GLU A 142 -4.02 -4.26 -8.34
CA GLU A 142 -3.94 -3.18 -7.35
C GLU A 142 -2.68 -2.33 -7.52
N TYR A 143 -2.47 -1.81 -8.73
CA TYR A 143 -1.23 -1.12 -9.14
C TYR A 143 -0.95 0.13 -8.30
N ILE A 144 -1.98 0.90 -7.93
CA ILE A 144 -1.84 2.07 -7.05
C ILE A 144 -1.36 1.64 -5.66
N CYS A 145 -1.90 0.54 -5.12
CA CYS A 145 -1.47 0.02 -3.83
C CYS A 145 -0.01 -0.43 -3.91
N MET A 146 0.36 -1.18 -4.95
CA MET A 146 1.73 -1.65 -5.14
C MET A 146 2.71 -0.47 -5.22
N ALA A 147 2.40 0.56 -6.02
CA ALA A 147 3.24 1.75 -6.17
C ALA A 147 3.50 2.49 -4.84
N ARG A 148 2.50 2.54 -3.94
CA ARG A 148 2.63 3.18 -2.61
C ARG A 148 3.65 2.48 -1.70
N PHE A 149 3.95 1.20 -1.92
CA PHE A 149 4.87 0.43 -1.09
C PHE A 149 6.28 0.32 -1.69
N VAL A 150 6.49 0.77 -2.94
CA VAL A 150 7.78 0.63 -3.65
C VAL A 150 8.96 1.23 -2.86
N ASP A 151 8.76 2.32 -2.12
CA ASP A 151 9.81 2.98 -1.31
C ASP A 151 10.07 2.28 0.05
N ILE A 152 9.25 1.30 0.39
CA ILE A 152 9.28 0.58 1.67
C ILE A 152 9.87 -0.81 1.51
N LEU A 153 9.59 -1.45 0.36
CA LEU A 153 10.00 -2.81 0.08
C LEU A 153 11.53 -2.94 0.02
N GLU A 154 12.04 -4.06 0.52
CA GLU A 154 13.44 -4.40 0.36
C GLU A 154 13.80 -4.59 -1.13
N ARG A 155 15.05 -4.23 -1.48
CA ARG A 155 15.55 -4.34 -2.86
C ARG A 155 15.42 -5.76 -3.42
N SER A 156 15.63 -6.78 -2.59
CA SER A 156 15.51 -8.20 -2.98
C SER A 156 14.07 -8.57 -3.37
N VAL A 157 13.07 -8.01 -2.69
CA VAL A 157 11.65 -8.21 -3.01
C VAL A 157 11.31 -7.47 -4.30
N LEU A 158 11.75 -6.21 -4.45
CA LEU A 158 11.55 -5.44 -5.68
C LEU A 158 12.12 -6.16 -6.90
N GLN A 159 13.35 -6.67 -6.82
CA GLN A 159 13.98 -7.45 -7.89
C GLN A 159 13.20 -8.71 -8.25
N GLN A 160 12.74 -9.46 -7.24
CA GLN A 160 11.90 -10.65 -7.46
C GLN A 160 10.58 -10.29 -8.15
N MET A 161 9.93 -9.22 -7.72
CA MET A 161 8.67 -8.78 -8.31
C MET A 161 8.86 -8.29 -9.75
N MET A 162 9.93 -7.56 -10.04
CA MET A 162 10.26 -7.12 -11.40
C MET A 162 10.54 -8.29 -12.35
N ALA A 163 11.17 -9.36 -11.84
CA ALA A 163 11.37 -10.59 -12.61
C ALA A 163 10.08 -11.40 -12.78
N ALA A 164 9.17 -11.36 -11.79
CA ALA A 164 7.92 -12.12 -11.79
C ALA A 164 6.79 -11.50 -12.62
N ILE A 165 6.82 -10.18 -12.84
CA ILE A 165 5.85 -9.50 -13.71
C ILE A 165 6.32 -9.68 -15.16
N GLU A 166 5.63 -10.55 -15.90
CA GLU A 166 5.95 -10.82 -17.32
C GLU A 166 5.39 -9.75 -18.26
N ASP A 167 4.18 -9.24 -17.98
CA ASP A 167 3.54 -8.20 -18.79
C ASP A 167 4.10 -6.81 -18.46
N GLU A 168 4.86 -6.24 -19.39
CA GLU A 168 5.43 -4.89 -19.29
C GLU A 168 4.37 -3.82 -19.07
N THR A 169 3.14 -4.03 -19.55
CA THR A 169 2.02 -3.13 -19.31
C THR A 169 1.70 -3.01 -17.82
N GLU A 170 1.88 -4.08 -17.04
CA GLU A 170 1.67 -4.05 -15.59
C GLU A 170 2.78 -3.28 -14.88
N LEU A 171 4.03 -3.44 -15.31
CA LEU A 171 5.16 -2.64 -14.81
C LEU A 171 4.95 -1.15 -15.08
N LEU A 172 4.53 -0.80 -16.30
CA LEU A 172 4.23 0.58 -16.68
C LEU A 172 3.10 1.16 -15.83
N LYS A 173 2.03 0.40 -15.57
CA LYS A 173 0.92 0.83 -14.71
C LYS A 173 1.36 1.05 -13.27
N ILE A 174 2.22 0.20 -12.72
CA ILE A 174 2.78 0.40 -11.37
C ILE A 174 3.67 1.64 -11.36
N GLY A 175 4.62 1.74 -12.31
CA GLY A 175 5.55 2.86 -12.44
C GLY A 175 4.85 4.20 -12.60
N PHE A 176 3.72 4.25 -13.31
CA PHE A 176 2.88 5.44 -13.48
C PHE A 176 2.39 6.04 -12.15
N PHE A 177 2.24 5.22 -11.10
CA PHE A 177 1.77 5.68 -9.79
C PHE A 177 2.89 5.84 -8.75
N VAL A 178 4.14 5.51 -9.07
CA VAL A 178 5.28 5.66 -8.15
C VAL A 178 5.52 7.13 -7.85
N GLU A 179 5.69 7.46 -6.57
CA GLU A 179 5.79 8.86 -6.12
C GLU A 179 7.23 9.40 -6.17
N ASP A 180 8.20 8.58 -5.78
CA ASP A 180 9.61 8.93 -5.79
C ASP A 180 10.23 8.69 -7.17
N LYS A 181 10.62 9.77 -7.85
CA LYS A 181 11.27 9.71 -9.16
C LYS A 181 12.62 8.99 -9.11
N ALA A 182 13.39 9.13 -8.02
CA ALA A 182 14.65 8.43 -7.89
C ALA A 182 14.43 6.91 -7.75
N GLN A 183 13.35 6.51 -7.07
CA GLN A 183 12.98 5.12 -6.96
C GLN A 183 12.41 4.57 -8.28
N LEU A 184 11.66 5.38 -9.02
CA LEU A 184 11.23 5.03 -10.37
C LEU A 184 12.42 4.81 -11.31
N ASP A 185 13.40 5.72 -11.31
CA ASP A 185 14.64 5.58 -12.08
C ASP A 185 15.42 4.31 -11.69
N MET A 186 15.44 4.00 -10.38
CA MET A 186 16.03 2.77 -9.87
C MET A 186 15.30 1.52 -10.39
N LEU A 187 13.97 1.52 -10.41
CA LEU A 187 13.17 0.43 -11.00
C LEU A 187 13.43 0.31 -12.50
N ILE A 188 13.47 1.42 -13.24
CA ILE A 188 13.80 1.43 -14.68
C ILE A 188 15.17 0.78 -14.90
N GLY A 189 16.18 1.13 -14.10
CA GLY A 189 17.52 0.54 -14.20
C GLY A 189 17.62 -0.94 -13.79
N LEU A 190 16.58 -1.52 -13.18
CA LEU A 190 16.47 -2.96 -12.91
C LEU A 190 15.84 -3.73 -14.08
N LEU A 191 15.24 -3.05 -15.06
CA LEU A 191 14.79 -3.66 -16.30
C LEU A 191 15.99 -3.83 -17.24
N THR A 192 16.06 -4.97 -17.93
CA THR A 192 17.02 -5.16 -19.03
C THR A 192 16.64 -4.29 -20.21
N ASP A 193 17.61 -3.87 -21.03
CA ASP A 193 17.37 -3.02 -22.23
C ASP A 193 16.29 -3.59 -23.19
N GLU A 194 16.07 -4.90 -23.16
CA GLU A 194 15.04 -5.60 -23.94
C GLU A 194 13.60 -5.38 -23.43
N ARG A 195 13.44 -4.84 -22.22
CA ARG A 195 12.15 -4.64 -21.52
C ARG A 195 11.81 -3.16 -21.29
N LEU A 196 12.59 -2.24 -21.86
CA LEU A 196 12.45 -0.78 -21.77
C LEU A 196 11.91 -0.20 -23.07
#